data_AF-A0A2V2U810-F1
#
_entry.id   AF-A0A2V2U810-F1
#
_cell.length_a   1.000
_cell.length_b   1.000
_cell.length_c   1.000
_cell.angle_alpha   90.00
_cell.angle_beta   90.00
_cell.angle_gamma   90.00
#
_symmetry.space_group_name_H-M   'P 1'
#
loop_
_entity.id
_entity.type
_entity.pdbx_description
1 polymer ?
#
loop_
_entity_poly.entity_id
_entity_poly.type
_entity_poly.pdbx_seq_one_letter_code
_entity_poly.pdbx_strand_id
1 'polypeptide(L)' 'MQKTFIHLRSFEDKPNYPNSKPKFCVTCGTKASQEALFNVGDGVILVEKYCDACAKNVK' A
#
# COMPACT_ATOMS: atom_id res chain seq x y z
N MET A 1 17.37 6.39 0.50
CA MET A 1 16.56 6.48 -0.75
C MET A 1 15.43 7.44 -0.49
N GLN A 2 15.26 8.44 -1.36
CA GLN A 2 14.12 9.37 -1.29
C GLN A 2 12.96 8.73 -2.05
N LYS A 3 11.80 8.58 -1.40
CA LYS A 3 10.59 8.11 -2.05
C LYS A 3 9.65 9.29 -2.24
N THR A 4 9.18 9.49 -3.47
CA THR A 4 8.25 10.57 -3.80
C THR A 4 6.86 9.98 -3.93
N PHE A 5 5.91 10.45 -3.12
CA PHE A 5 4.53 10.02 -3.23
C PHE A 5 3.94 10.41 -4.59
N ILE A 6 3.20 9.46 -5.18
CA ILE A 6 2.53 9.67 -6.46
C ILE A 6 1.02 9.72 -6.23
N HIS A 7 0.47 8.63 -5.69
CA HIS A 7 -0.97 8.45 -5.62
C HIS A 7 -1.34 7.35 -4.61
N LEU A 8 -2.57 7.44 -4.10
CA LEU A 8 -3.17 6.49 -3.18
C LEU A 8 -4.43 5.89 -3.83
N ARG A 9 -4.51 4.57 -3.94
CA ARG A 9 -5.67 3.88 -4.53
C ARG A 9 -6.26 2.85 -3.60
N SER A 10 -7.55 2.59 -3.75
CA SER A 10 -8.23 1.50 -3.03
C SER A 10 -7.58 0.16 -3.37
N PHE A 11 -7.37 -0.66 -2.35
CA PHE A 11 -6.86 -2.01 -2.45
C PHE A 11 -7.91 -2.97 -1.91
N GLU A 12 -8.52 -3.74 -2.81
CA GLU A 12 -9.39 -4.83 -2.44
C GLU A 12 -8.56 -6.11 -2.30
N ASP A 13 -8.32 -6.51 -1.06
CA ASP A 13 -7.86 -7.85 -0.76
C ASP A 13 -8.91 -8.82 -1.34
N LYS A 14 -8.51 -9.70 -2.25
CA LYS A 14 -9.38 -10.75 -2.83
C LYS A 14 -9.19 -12.03 -2.01
N PRO A 15 -9.91 -12.23 -0.89
CA PRO A 15 -9.74 -13.39 -0.02
C PRO A 15 -10.22 -14.70 -0.68
N ASN A 16 -11.02 -14.60 -1.74
CA ASN A 16 -11.64 -15.75 -2.40
C ASN A 16 -10.70 -16.48 -3.38
N TYR A 17 -9.44 -16.04 -3.54
CA TYR A 17 -8.45 -16.77 -4.32
C TYR A 17 -7.75 -17.81 -3.44
N PRO A 18 -7.72 -19.10 -3.83
CA PRO A 18 -7.00 -20.12 -3.08
C PRO A 18 -5.52 -19.71 -3.00
N ASN A 19 -5.00 -19.60 -1.76
CA ASN A 19 -3.66 -19.10 -1.39
C ASN A 19 -3.47 -17.56 -1.36
N SER A 20 -4.55 -16.76 -1.41
CA SER A 20 -4.46 -15.33 -1.14
C SER A 20 -4.16 -15.10 0.33
N LYS A 21 -2.92 -14.71 0.66
CA LYS A 21 -2.57 -14.26 2.02
C LYS A 21 -3.10 -12.84 2.21
N PRO A 22 -3.80 -12.55 3.33
CA PRO A 22 -4.27 -11.20 3.61
C PRO A 22 -3.08 -10.25 3.64
N LYS A 23 -3.22 -9.12 2.96
CA LYS A 23 -2.19 -8.08 2.97
C LYS A 23 -2.43 -7.13 4.15
N PHE A 24 -1.36 -6.80 4.85
CA PHE A 24 -1.41 -5.98 6.06
C PHE A 24 -0.79 -4.60 5.84
N CYS A 25 -1.25 -3.64 6.64
CA CYS A 25 -0.74 -2.28 6.71
C CYS A 25 0.72 -2.30 7.17
N VAL A 26 1.61 -1.64 6.41
CA VAL A 26 3.04 -1.57 6.71
C VAL A 26 3.33 -0.80 8.01
N THR A 27 2.44 0.09 8.42
CA THR A 27 2.63 0.93 9.62
C THR A 27 2.13 0.26 10.91
N CYS A 28 0.97 -0.40 10.88
CA CYS A 28 0.30 -0.86 12.10
C CYS A 28 -0.14 -2.33 12.08
N GLY A 29 0.11 -3.06 10.98
CA GLY A 29 -0.19 -4.48 10.88
C GLY A 29 -1.67 -4.85 10.76
N THR A 30 -2.60 -3.88 10.78
CA THR A 30 -4.02 -4.16 10.52
C THR A 30 -4.26 -4.49 9.05
N LYS A 31 -5.45 -4.98 8.68
CA LYS A 31 -5.78 -5.29 7.28
C LYS A 31 -5.59 -4.05 6.40
N ALA A 32 -4.87 -4.20 5.30
CA ALA A 32 -4.71 -3.12 4.34
C ALA A 32 -5.98 -2.96 3.50
N SER A 33 -6.33 -1.70 3.25
CA SER A 33 -7.46 -1.29 2.39
C SER A 33 -7.02 -0.35 1.27
N GLN A 34 -5.77 0.14 1.32
CA GLN A 34 -5.21 1.09 0.35
C GLN A 34 -3.79 0.73 -0.06
N GLU A 35 -3.43 1.11 -1.28
CA GLU A 35 -2.09 1.05 -1.84
C GLU A 35 -1.59 2.47 -2.10
N ALA A 36 -0.43 2.80 -1.54
CA ALA A 36 0.31 4.00 -1.86
C ALA A 36 1.42 3.68 -2.86
N LEU A 37 1.49 4.46 -3.93
CA LEU A 37 2.52 4.36 -4.95
C LEU A 37 3.56 5.45 -4.71
N PHE A 38 4.82 5.04 -4.67
CA PHE A 38 5.96 5.95 -4.55
C PHE A 38 6.93 5.76 -5.71
N ASN A 39 7.43 6.84 -6.28
CA ASN A 39 8.58 6.81 -7.18
C ASN A 39 9.86 6.76 -6.34
N VAL A 40 10.73 5.78 -6.59
CA VAL A 40 12.03 5.65 -5.91
C VAL A 40 13.23 5.92 -6.82
N GLY A 41 13.00 6.45 -8.03
CA GLY A 41 14.01 6.71 -9.06
C GLY A 41 13.97 5.65 -10.18
N ASP A 42 14.64 5.96 -11.30
CA ASP A 42 14.89 5.02 -12.41
C ASP A 42 13.64 4.32 -12.98
N GLY A 43 12.49 4.99 -12.92
CA GLY A 43 11.21 4.42 -13.36
C GLY A 43 10.65 3.33 -12.44
N VAL A 44 11.24 3.12 -11.26
CA VAL A 44 10.82 2.12 -10.29
C VAL A 44 9.71 2.69 -9.39
N ILE A 45 8.61 1.95 -9.29
CA ILE A 45 7.48 2.27 -8.41
C ILE A 45 7.45 1.29 -7.24
N LEU A 46 7.58 1.84 -6.02
CA LEU A 46 7.35 1.11 -4.79
C LEU A 46 5.85 1.17 -4.44
N VAL A 47 5.25 0.01 -4.18
CA VAL A 47 3.87 -0.09 -3.72
C VAL A 47 3.84 -0.56 -2.27
N GLU A 48 3.46 0.33 -1.37
CA GLU A 48 3.24 0.02 0.05
C GLU A 48 1.74 -0.06 0.35
N LYS A 49 1.37 -0.86 1.35
CA LYS A 49 -0.02 -1.10 1.72
C LYS A 49 -0.33 -0.50 3.07
N TYR A 50 -1.49 0.14 3.14
CA TYR A 50 -1.93 0.89 4.31
C TYR A 50 -3.40 0.58 4.62
N CYS A 51 -3.78 0.71 5.89
CA CYS A 51 -5.19 0.83 6.26
C CYS A 51 -5.65 2.29 6.11
N ASP A 52 -6.96 2.54 6.08
CA ASP A 52 -7.51 3.89 5.83
C ASP A 52 -7.02 4.95 6.83
N ALA A 53 -6.74 4.56 8.08
CA ALA A 53 -6.23 5.47 9.09
C ALA A 53 -4.78 5.88 8.80
N CYS A 54 -3.90 4.92 8.49
CA CYS A 54 -2.50 5.19 8.20
C CYS A 54 -2.29 5.83 6.83
N ALA A 55 -3.14 5.49 5.85
CA ALA A 55 -3.11 6.03 4.50
C ALA A 55 -3.25 7.56 4.47
N LYS A 56 -4.01 8.16 5.39
CA LYS A 56 -4.17 9.62 5.53
C LYS A 56 -2.87 10.36 5.87
N ASN A 57 -1.90 9.65 6.44
CA ASN A 57 -0.61 10.22 6.83
C ASN A 57 0.45 10.06 5.73
N VAL A 58 0.12 9.37 4.64
CA VAL A 58 1.04 9.21 3.50
C VAL A 58 1.06 10.51 2.69
N LYS A 59 2.26 11.05 2.45
CA LYS A 59 2.53 12.28 1.71
C LYS A 59 3.81 12.16 0.90
#